data_AF-A0A2Z6MEE6-F1
#
_entry.id   AF-A0A2Z6MEE6-F1
#
_cell.length_a   1.000
_cell.length_b   1.000
_cell.length_c   1.000
_cell.angle_alpha   90.00
_cell.angle_beta   90.00
_cell.angle_gamma   90.00
#
_symmetry.space_group_name_H-M   'P 1'
#
loop_
_entity.id
_entity.type
_entity.pdbx_description
1 polymer ?
#
loop_
_entity_poly.entity_id
_entity_poly.type
_entity_poly.pdbx_seq_one_letter_code
_entity_poly.pdbx_strand_id
1 'polypeptide(L)' 'IELKTAPVDFRFPTTNQTRHCFTRYIEFHRCMAVKGDSSGDCEKFAKYYRSLCPGEWTANLP' A
#
# COMPACT_ATOMS: atom_id res chain seq x y z
N ILE A 1 -4.67 2.62 22.18
CA ILE A 1 -4.67 1.91 20.89
C ILE A 1 -5.46 2.77 19.92
N GLU A 2 -4.82 3.29 18.87
CA GLU A 2 -5.51 4.10 17.86
C GLU A 2 -5.83 3.21 16.65
N LEU A 3 -7.12 3.04 16.35
CA LEU A 3 -7.61 2.24 15.22
C LEU A 3 -7.58 3.10 13.95
N LYS A 4 -6.58 2.88 13.09
CA LYS A 4 -6.43 3.55 11.79
C LYS A 4 -6.19 2.51 10.69
N THR A 5 -6.70 2.79 9.49
CA THR A 5 -6.53 1.97 8.28
C THR A 5 -6.31 2.87 7.06
N ALA A 6 -6.13 2.27 5.89
CA ALA A 6 -6.00 3.00 4.62
C ALA A 6 -7.23 3.88 4.35
N PRO A 7 -7.05 5.14 3.90
CA PRO A 7 -8.15 6.01 3.55
C PRO A 7 -8.86 5.54 2.27
N VAL A 8 -10.09 6.03 2.07
CA VAL A 8 -10.83 5.83 0.82
C VAL A 8 -10.09 6.53 -0.33
N ASP A 9 -9.88 5.80 -1.42
CA ASP A 9 -9.29 6.32 -2.65
C ASP A 9 -10.37 6.36 -3.74
N PHE A 10 -10.82 7.58 -4.09
CA PHE A 10 -11.90 7.80 -5.05
C PHE A 10 -11.58 7.29 -6.47
N ARG A 11 -10.31 6.98 -6.78
CA ARG A 11 -9.92 6.34 -8.04
C ARG A 11 -10.43 4.89 -8.13
N PHE A 12 -10.77 4.27 -7.01
CA PHE A 12 -11.21 2.87 -6.90
C PHE A 12 -12.58 2.76 -6.19
N PRO A 13 -13.68 3.23 -6.81
CA PRO A 13 -15.00 3.30 -6.16
C PRO A 13 -15.74 1.96 -6.07
N THR A 14 -15.22 0.90 -6.70
CA THR A 14 -15.89 -0.41 -6.75
C THR A 14 -15.52 -1.28 -5.56
N THR A 15 -16.34 -2.28 -5.24
CA THR A 15 -16.06 -3.25 -4.17
C THR A 15 -14.79 -4.07 -4.42
N ASN A 16 -14.39 -4.26 -5.69
CA ASN A 16 -13.17 -5.00 -6.02
C ASN A 16 -11.92 -4.12 -5.80
N GLN A 17 -11.23 -4.34 -4.68
CA GLN A 17 -10.07 -3.57 -4.26
C GLN A 17 -8.73 -4.10 -4.79
N THR A 18 -8.72 -5.09 -5.69
CA THR A 18 -7.48 -5.69 -6.25
C THR A 18 -6.54 -4.63 -6.86
N ARG A 19 -7.09 -3.72 -7.68
CA ARG A 19 -6.30 -2.64 -8.30
C ARG A 19 -5.82 -1.60 -7.29
N HIS A 20 -6.60 -1.36 -6.22
CA HIS A 20 -6.21 -0.44 -5.16
C HIS A 20 -5.02 -1.00 -4.37
N CYS A 21 -5.10 -2.27 -3.95
CA CYS A 21 -3.99 -3.00 -3.34
C CYS A 21 -2.73 -2.94 -4.20
N PHE A 22 -2.82 -3.34 -5.47
CA PHE A 22 -1.67 -3.36 -6.37
C PHE A 22 -1.05 -1.97 -6.57
N THR A 23 -1.88 -0.94 -6.70
CA THR A 23 -1.40 0.44 -6.86
C THR A 23 -0.62 0.90 -5.62
N ARG A 24 -1.11 0.63 -4.41
CA ARG A 24 -0.41 0.99 -3.16
C ARG A 24 0.90 0.21 -2.99
N TYR A 25 0.93 -1.06 -3.40
CA TYR A 25 2.17 -1.85 -3.42
C TYR A 25 3.21 -1.21 -4.34
N ILE A 26 2.85 -0.89 -5.59
CA ILE A 26 3.76 -0.26 -6.54
C ILE A 26 4.22 1.14 -6.06
N GLU A 27 3.33 1.93 -5.47
CA GLU A 27 3.69 3.23 -4.89
C GLU A 27 4.75 3.10 -3.78
N PHE A 28 4.63 2.08 -2.92
CA PHE A 28 5.64 1.78 -1.89
C PHE A 28 6.98 1.41 -2.52
N HIS A 29 7.01 0.43 -3.42
CA HIS A 29 8.27 -0.03 -4.02
C HIS A 29 8.94 1.03 -4.89
N ARG A 30 8.15 1.85 -5.61
CA ARG A 30 8.68 3.02 -6.32
C ARG A 30 9.25 4.05 -5.36
N CYS A 31 8.58 4.31 -4.24
CA CYS A 31 9.08 5.22 -3.22
C CYS A 31 10.42 4.73 -2.65
N MET A 32 10.51 3.44 -2.31
CA MET A 32 11.74 2.82 -1.81
C MET A 32 12.88 2.90 -2.84
N ALA A 33 12.59 2.66 -4.12
CA ALA A 33 13.60 2.73 -5.19
C ALA A 33 14.15 4.15 -5.41
N VAL A 34 13.32 5.19 -5.26
CA VAL A 34 13.73 6.59 -5.51
C VAL A 34 14.35 7.25 -4.28
N LYS A 35 13.75 7.04 -3.10
CA LYS A 35 14.12 7.77 -1.87
C LYS A 35 14.99 6.95 -0.92
N GLY A 36 14.96 5.61 -1.03
CA GLY A 36 15.55 4.73 -0.02
C GLY A 36 14.79 4.74 1.31
N ASP A 37 15.35 4.05 2.30
CA ASP A 37 14.73 3.83 3.61
C ASP A 37 14.88 5.02 4.60
N SER A 38 15.54 6.10 4.16
CA SER A 38 16.07 7.13 5.06
C SER A 38 15.03 8.17 5.52
N SER A 39 13.90 8.33 4.83
CA SER A 39 12.98 9.44 5.10
C SER A 39 11.68 9.06 5.81
N GLY A 40 11.38 7.77 6.00
CA GLY A 40 10.08 7.32 6.54
C GLY A 40 8.86 7.69 5.67
N ASP A 41 9.05 8.46 4.59
CA ASP A 41 8.00 8.91 3.68
C ASP A 41 7.27 7.74 3.01
N CYS A 42 7.98 6.62 2.83
CA CYS A 42 7.46 5.42 2.20
C CYS A 42 6.64 4.55 3.17
N GLU A 43 6.81 4.74 4.49
CA GLU A 43 6.14 3.94 5.52
C GLU A 43 4.61 4.08 5.45
N LYS A 44 4.10 5.26 5.04
CA LYS A 44 2.66 5.47 4.83
C LYS A 44 2.09 4.53 3.78
N PHE A 45 2.80 4.35 2.66
CA PHE A 45 2.39 3.43 1.59
C PHE A 45 2.50 1.99 2.07
N ALA A 46 3.51 1.71 2.89
CA ALA A 46 3.68 0.41 3.52
C ALA A 46 2.52 0.02 4.43
N LYS A 47 2.02 0.96 5.24
CA LYS A 47 0.81 0.77 6.05
C LYS A 47 -0.41 0.51 5.16
N TYR A 48 -0.59 1.30 4.10
CA TYR A 48 -1.78 1.18 3.26
C TYR A 48 -1.85 -0.13 2.48
N TYR A 49 -0.78 -0.56 1.81
CA TYR A 49 -0.84 -1.81 1.05
C TYR A 49 -0.99 -3.02 1.98
N ARG A 50 -0.39 -3.01 3.19
CA ARG A 50 -0.57 -4.09 4.19
C ARG A 50 -1.99 -4.16 4.74
N SER A 51 -2.69 -3.03 4.83
CA SER A 51 -4.10 -3.00 5.25
C SER A 51 -5.08 -3.43 4.15
N LEU A 52 -4.71 -3.28 2.87
CA LEU A 52 -5.59 -3.54 1.72
C LEU A 52 -5.36 -4.92 1.09
N CYS A 53 -4.11 -5.37 1.05
CA CYS A 53 -3.73 -6.60 0.35
C CYS A 53 -3.82 -7.82 1.26
N PRO A 54 -4.25 -8.98 0.74
CA PRO A 54 -4.07 -10.26 1.43
C PRO A 54 -2.59 -10.50 1.76
N GLY A 55 -2.30 -11.04 2.94
CA GLY A 55 -0.92 -11.31 3.36
C GLY A 55 -0.17 -12.22 2.38
N GLU A 56 -0.85 -13.23 1.83
CA GLU A 56 -0.30 -14.13 0.80
C GLU A 56 0.16 -13.37 -0.45
N TRP A 57 -0.54 -12.30 -0.85
CA TRP A 57 -0.15 -11.52 -2.01
C TRP A 57 1.09 -10.70 -1.73
N THR A 58 1.21 -10.12 -0.52
CA THR A 58 2.41 -9.35 -0.17
C THR A 58 3.66 -10.19 -0.02
N ALA A 59 3.52 -11.49 0.28
CA ALA A 59 4.64 -12.43 0.35
C ALA A 59 5.04 -13.01 -1.00
N ASN A 60 4.12 -13.06 -1.96
CA ASN A 60 4.31 -13.70 -3.27
C ASN A 60 4.27 -12.72 -4.45
N LEU A 61 4.08 -11.41 -4.22
CA LEU A 61 4.15 -10.42 -5.30
C LEU A 61 5.62 -10.30 -5.76
N PRO A 62 5.88 -10.33 -7.07
CA PRO A 62 7.22 -10.17 -7.62
C PRO A 62 7.82 -8.78 -7.33
#